data_AF-A0A6N2Y569-F1
#
_entry.id   AF-A0A6N2Y569-F1
#
_cell.length_a   1.000
_cell.length_b   1.000
_cell.length_c   1.000
_cell.angle_alpha   90.00
_cell.angle_beta   90.00
_cell.angle_gamma   90.00
#
_symmetry.space_group_name_H-M   'P 1'
#
loop_
_entity.id
_entity.type
_entity.pdbx_description
1 polymer ?
#
loop_
_entity_poly.entity_id
_entity_poly.type
_entity_poly.pdbx_seq_one_letter_code
_entity_poly.pdbx_strand_id
1 'polypeptide(L)'
;MRSIPIKKLYNPQYDLLSISDKEELLYQIGEIYNLELISFKDFAAFRQSTYTAVYRSHDGIDFVFVPGDTVTLGFDFKNKPLQDIFNDENLAELAYPFVEGYEDEIFSEDDVQTKIRETLEDEEVLSNIETYFKHNFTQEDEFVIHPLLVQKEYSETCWTPISDEELRQNKEWQQMIEKAESKGLSEIMIHNIICLYQTDDNHWYGKLYEETTFKKLLQNIKNHGYSLPTRREWEYLSGKGCRTIFPWGNNIDFSMNLKHMEWMDG
;
A
#
# COMPACT_ATOMS: atom_id res chain seq x y z
N MET A 1 20.40 -27.74 -14.26
CA MET A 1 19.32 -26.75 -14.09
C MET A 1 18.70 -26.47 -15.45
N ARG A 2 17.38 -26.64 -15.62
CA ARG A 2 16.69 -26.17 -16.84
C ARG A 2 16.73 -24.64 -16.79
N SER A 3 17.18 -24.00 -17.88
CA SER A 3 17.18 -22.53 -17.96
C SER A 3 15.74 -22.06 -18.14
N ILE A 4 15.27 -21.19 -17.26
CA ILE A 4 13.99 -20.51 -17.45
C ILE A 4 14.08 -19.61 -18.70
N PRO A 5 13.15 -19.68 -19.66
CA PRO A 5 13.10 -18.73 -20.76
C PRO A 5 12.71 -17.35 -20.22
N ILE A 6 13.65 -16.40 -20.18
CA ILE A 6 13.45 -15.06 -19.58
C ILE A 6 12.18 -14.39 -20.09
N LYS A 7 11.89 -14.48 -21.39
CA LYS A 7 10.68 -13.89 -22.00
C LYS A 7 9.36 -14.38 -21.37
N LYS A 8 9.31 -15.62 -20.88
CA LYS A 8 8.11 -16.18 -20.23
C LYS A 8 7.84 -15.59 -18.85
N LEU A 9 8.78 -14.85 -18.27
CA LEU A 9 8.62 -14.16 -17.00
C LEU A 9 7.99 -12.77 -17.15
N TYR A 10 7.75 -12.31 -18.38
CA TYR A 10 7.21 -10.98 -18.67
C TYR A 10 5.84 -11.09 -19.33
N ASN A 11 4.97 -10.12 -19.04
CA ASN A 11 3.75 -9.91 -19.79
C ASN A 11 4.05 -9.32 -21.19
N PRO A 12 3.22 -9.64 -22.20
CA PRO A 12 2.05 -10.51 -22.14
C PRO A 12 2.38 -12.02 -22.22
N GLN A 13 3.65 -12.40 -22.42
CA GLN A 13 4.00 -13.80 -22.66
C GLN A 13 3.68 -14.70 -21.47
N TYR A 14 3.88 -14.21 -20.24
CA TYR A 14 3.49 -14.92 -19.03
C TYR A 14 1.98 -15.20 -19.04
N ASP A 15 1.15 -14.20 -19.31
CA ASP A 15 -0.31 -14.35 -19.32
C ASP A 15 -0.82 -15.35 -20.36
N LEU A 16 -0.14 -15.42 -21.51
CA LEU A 16 -0.45 -16.33 -22.61
C LEU A 16 -0.07 -17.80 -22.34
N LEU A 17 0.69 -18.09 -21.27
CA LEU A 17 1.02 -19.47 -20.90
C LEU A 17 -0.23 -20.23 -20.46
N SER A 18 -0.25 -21.54 -20.76
CA SER A 18 -1.22 -22.44 -20.13
C SER A 18 -0.98 -22.50 -18.62
N ILE A 19 -2.00 -22.88 -17.84
CA ILE A 19 -1.86 -23.03 -16.38
C ILE A 19 -0.72 -24.00 -16.06
N SER A 20 -0.64 -25.15 -16.75
CA SER A 20 0.44 -26.13 -16.54
C SER A 20 1.83 -25.56 -16.84
N ASP A 21 1.97 -24.74 -17.88
CA ASP A 21 3.24 -24.08 -18.18
C ASP A 21 3.61 -23.01 -17.13
N LYS A 22 2.62 -22.30 -16.59
CA LYS A 22 2.81 -21.35 -15.48
C LYS A 22 3.27 -22.09 -14.22
N GLU A 23 2.60 -23.18 -13.85
CA GLU A 23 2.97 -23.99 -12.68
C GLU A 23 4.39 -24.57 -12.80
N GLU A 24 4.78 -25.10 -13.97
CA GLU A 24 6.16 -25.57 -14.18
C GLU A 24 7.18 -24.43 -14.05
N LEU A 25 6.88 -23.27 -14.63
CA LEU A 25 7.72 -22.07 -14.55
C LEU A 25 7.88 -21.59 -13.10
N LEU A 26 6.78 -21.46 -12.37
CA LEU A 26 6.74 -21.01 -10.98
C LEU A 26 7.45 -22.01 -10.05
N TYR A 27 7.27 -23.31 -10.25
CA TYR A 27 8.03 -24.33 -9.53
C TYR A 27 9.54 -24.17 -9.73
N GLN A 28 10.00 -23.92 -10.95
CA GLN A 28 11.43 -23.67 -11.24
C GLN A 28 11.95 -22.40 -10.56
N ILE A 29 11.13 -21.35 -10.43
CA ILE A 29 11.50 -20.13 -9.70
C ILE A 29 11.76 -20.46 -8.23
N GLY A 30 10.86 -21.20 -7.57
CA GLY A 30 11.04 -21.64 -6.19
C GLY A 30 12.37 -22.38 -5.98
N GLU A 31 12.69 -23.34 -6.85
CA GLU A 31 13.95 -24.10 -6.80
C GLU A 31 15.20 -23.22 -6.99
N ILE A 32 15.16 -22.24 -7.92
CA ILE A 32 16.32 -21.35 -8.18
C ILE A 32 16.63 -20.46 -6.98
N TYR A 33 15.58 -19.93 -6.33
CA TYR A 33 15.72 -19.02 -5.19
C TYR A 33 15.68 -19.73 -3.82
N ASN A 34 15.64 -21.06 -3.81
CA ASN A 34 15.54 -21.88 -2.60
C ASN A 34 14.38 -21.44 -1.70
N LEU A 35 13.20 -21.27 -2.31
CA LEU A 35 11.96 -20.91 -1.64
C LEU A 35 11.01 -22.10 -1.62
N GLU A 36 10.32 -22.29 -0.50
CA GLU A 36 9.27 -23.29 -0.37
C GLU A 36 8.04 -22.83 -1.15
N LEU A 37 7.61 -23.58 -2.16
CA LEU A 37 6.36 -23.30 -2.87
C LEU A 37 5.17 -23.68 -1.98
N ILE A 38 4.39 -22.69 -1.54
CA ILE A 38 3.24 -22.89 -0.64
C ILE A 38 1.98 -23.23 -1.44
N SER A 39 1.67 -22.45 -2.49
CA SER A 39 0.48 -22.66 -3.31
C SER A 39 0.53 -21.87 -4.61
N PHE A 40 -0.25 -22.30 -5.59
CA PHE A 40 -0.64 -21.48 -6.74
C PHE A 40 -1.99 -20.81 -6.49
N LYS A 41 -2.14 -19.55 -6.88
CA LYS A 41 -3.33 -18.76 -6.59
C LYS A 41 -3.57 -17.66 -7.62
N ASP A 42 -4.83 -17.37 -7.89
CA ASP A 42 -5.26 -16.16 -8.57
C ASP A 42 -5.35 -14.98 -7.60
N PHE A 43 -4.63 -13.91 -7.92
CA PHE A 43 -4.77 -12.61 -7.29
C PHE A 43 -5.57 -11.70 -8.21
N ALA A 44 -6.58 -11.01 -7.68
CA ALA A 44 -7.39 -10.08 -8.45
C ALA A 44 -7.72 -8.83 -7.63
N ALA A 45 -7.51 -7.66 -8.24
CA ALA A 45 -7.86 -6.36 -7.68
C ALA A 45 -8.08 -5.38 -8.85
N PHE A 46 -9.03 -4.45 -8.72
CA PHE A 46 -9.25 -3.34 -9.67
C PHE A 46 -9.28 -3.77 -11.15
N ARG A 47 -10.04 -4.84 -11.46
CA ARG A 47 -10.20 -5.45 -12.81
C ARG A 47 -8.92 -6.06 -13.40
N GLN A 48 -7.83 -6.09 -12.64
CA GLN A 48 -6.61 -6.79 -12.98
C GLN A 48 -6.59 -8.13 -12.24
N SER A 49 -6.13 -9.19 -12.89
CA SER A 49 -5.86 -10.47 -12.23
C SER A 49 -4.55 -11.09 -12.73
N THR A 50 -3.96 -11.95 -11.90
CA THR A 50 -2.76 -12.72 -12.24
C THR A 50 -2.81 -14.05 -11.49
N TYR A 51 -2.72 -15.15 -12.24
CA TYR A 51 -2.42 -16.46 -11.70
C TYR A 51 -0.92 -16.57 -11.41
N THR A 52 -0.53 -16.81 -10.17
CA THR A 52 0.88 -16.88 -9.75
C THR A 52 1.05 -17.81 -8.54
N ALA A 53 2.21 -17.79 -7.90
CA ALA A 53 2.54 -18.61 -6.74
C ALA A 53 2.86 -17.76 -5.51
N VAL A 54 2.55 -18.34 -4.36
CA VAL A 54 3.02 -17.92 -3.04
C VAL A 54 4.16 -18.83 -2.62
N TYR A 55 5.26 -18.24 -2.18
CA TYR A 55 6.44 -18.93 -1.69
C TYR A 55 6.75 -18.51 -0.25
N ARG A 56 7.46 -19.34 0.48
CA ARG A 56 8.01 -19.01 1.81
C ARG A 56 9.52 -19.07 1.79
N SER A 57 10.14 -18.02 2.30
CA SER A 57 11.58 -17.93 2.51
C SER A 57 12.01 -18.71 3.76
N HIS A 58 13.32 -18.95 3.89
CA HIS A 58 13.91 -19.54 5.10
C HIS A 58 13.67 -18.71 6.37
N ASP A 59 13.45 -17.40 6.24
CA ASP A 59 13.11 -16.48 7.34
C ASP A 59 11.62 -16.53 7.71
N GLY A 60 10.82 -17.39 7.06
CA GLY A 60 9.38 -17.49 7.28
C GLY A 60 8.56 -16.37 6.62
N ILE A 61 9.17 -15.55 5.77
CA ILE A 61 8.47 -14.48 5.04
C ILE A 61 7.84 -15.05 3.77
N ASP A 62 6.55 -14.75 3.57
CA ASP A 62 5.80 -15.14 2.37
C ASP A 62 5.99 -14.12 1.24
N PHE A 63 6.29 -14.62 0.05
CA PHE A 63 6.49 -13.84 -1.18
C PHE A 63 5.52 -14.28 -2.28
N VAL A 64 5.12 -13.34 -3.13
CA VAL A 64 4.34 -13.57 -4.35
C VAL A 64 5.22 -13.26 -5.55
N PHE A 65 5.20 -14.12 -6.56
CA PHE A 65 5.84 -13.79 -7.84
C PHE A 65 4.96 -12.82 -8.64
N VAL A 66 5.55 -11.71 -9.07
CA VAL A 66 4.94 -10.71 -9.95
C VAL A 66 5.67 -10.75 -11.29
N PRO A 67 4.99 -11.09 -12.39
CA PRO A 67 5.58 -11.05 -13.73
C PRO A 67 6.11 -9.65 -14.07
N GLY A 68 7.21 -9.61 -14.81
CA GLY A 68 7.72 -8.35 -15.35
C GLY A 68 6.78 -7.78 -16.41
N ASP A 69 6.86 -6.49 -16.67
CA ASP A 69 5.98 -5.82 -17.61
C ASP A 69 6.65 -4.59 -18.25
N THR A 70 6.17 -4.18 -19.41
CA THR A 70 6.49 -2.87 -20.02
C THR A 70 5.23 -2.03 -19.93
N VAL A 71 5.24 -1.04 -19.04
CA VAL A 71 4.05 -0.32 -18.61
C VAL A 71 4.27 1.19 -18.66
N THR A 72 3.21 1.92 -18.98
CA THR A 72 3.17 3.37 -18.78
C THR A 72 2.82 3.62 -17.31
N LEU A 73 3.74 4.24 -16.57
CA LEU A 73 3.51 4.71 -15.20
C LEU A 73 3.55 6.24 -15.18
N GLY A 74 3.10 6.84 -14.10
CA GLY A 74 2.97 8.27 -13.91
C GLY A 74 1.54 8.77 -14.09
N PHE A 75 1.35 10.04 -13.75
CA PHE A 75 0.10 10.75 -13.89
C PHE A 75 0.32 11.99 -14.77
N ASP A 76 -0.53 12.13 -15.78
CA ASP A 76 -0.56 13.28 -16.68
C ASP A 76 -2.00 13.78 -16.81
N PHE A 77 -2.17 15.09 -16.68
CA PHE A 77 -3.41 15.81 -16.92
C PHE A 77 -3.84 15.75 -18.40
N LYS A 78 -2.91 15.44 -19.32
CA LYS A 78 -3.14 15.41 -20.78
C LYS A 78 -3.71 16.73 -21.30
N ASN A 79 -3.35 17.83 -20.64
CA ASN A 79 -3.91 19.17 -20.85
C ASN A 79 -5.45 19.23 -20.74
N LYS A 80 -6.05 18.31 -19.98
CA LYS A 80 -7.46 18.39 -19.62
C LYS A 80 -7.63 19.31 -18.42
N PRO A 81 -8.72 20.09 -18.36
CA PRO A 81 -9.02 20.88 -17.19
C PRO A 81 -9.39 19.97 -16.00
N LEU A 82 -9.24 20.47 -14.77
CA LEU A 82 -9.44 19.67 -13.55
C LEU A 82 -10.85 19.06 -13.46
N GLN A 83 -11.88 19.78 -13.95
CA GLN A 83 -13.26 19.29 -14.01
C GLN A 83 -13.49 18.08 -14.93
N ASP A 84 -12.58 17.81 -15.87
CA ASP A 84 -12.67 16.62 -16.73
C ASP A 84 -11.95 15.40 -16.10
N ILE A 85 -11.27 15.60 -14.96
CA ILE A 85 -10.42 14.62 -14.30
C ILE A 85 -11.03 14.19 -12.96
N PHE A 86 -11.51 15.17 -12.21
CA PHE A 86 -12.09 15.00 -10.88
C PHE A 86 -13.60 15.25 -10.89
N ASN A 87 -14.32 14.61 -9.98
CA ASN A 87 -15.73 14.92 -9.73
C ASN A 87 -15.85 16.15 -8.82
N ASP A 88 -17.06 16.72 -8.73
CA ASP A 88 -17.33 17.94 -7.96
C ASP A 88 -16.89 17.82 -6.49
N GLU A 89 -17.10 16.66 -5.87
CA GLU A 89 -16.71 16.38 -4.48
C GLU A 89 -15.18 16.41 -4.28
N ASN A 90 -14.41 15.77 -5.17
CA ASN A 90 -12.95 15.79 -5.09
C ASN A 90 -12.38 17.17 -5.43
N LEU A 91 -12.99 17.90 -6.37
CA LEU A 91 -12.58 19.27 -6.66
C LEU A 91 -12.80 20.18 -5.46
N ALA A 92 -13.93 20.02 -4.76
CA ALA A 92 -14.21 20.76 -3.55
C ALA A 92 -13.14 20.52 -2.48
N GLU A 93 -12.77 19.26 -2.24
CA GLU A 93 -11.71 18.90 -1.29
C GLU A 93 -10.32 19.41 -1.71
N LEU A 94 -10.01 19.41 -3.00
CA LEU A 94 -8.75 19.97 -3.52
C LEU A 94 -8.70 21.50 -3.38
N ALA A 95 -9.84 22.18 -3.49
CA ALA A 95 -9.96 23.63 -3.35
C ALA A 95 -10.04 24.08 -1.89
N TYR A 96 -10.54 23.24 -0.99
CA TYR A 96 -10.77 23.56 0.41
C TYR A 96 -9.57 24.24 1.11
N PRO A 97 -8.32 23.80 0.94
CA PRO A 97 -7.16 24.46 1.57
C PRO A 97 -6.89 25.90 1.09
N PHE A 98 -7.48 26.31 -0.03
CA PHE A 98 -7.23 27.61 -0.69
C PHE A 98 -8.35 28.62 -0.49
N VAL A 99 -9.50 28.20 0.03
CA VAL A 99 -10.61 29.12 0.27
C VAL A 99 -10.22 30.06 1.42
N GLU A 100 -10.40 31.36 1.22
CA GLU A 100 -10.07 32.40 2.19
C GLU A 100 -11.29 32.79 3.04
N GLY A 101 -11.07 33.27 4.27
CA GLY A 101 -12.13 33.83 5.12
C GLY A 101 -12.95 32.80 5.92
N TYR A 102 -12.50 31.54 5.99
CA TYR A 102 -13.18 30.46 6.72
C TYR A 102 -13.48 30.75 8.19
N GLU A 103 -12.60 31.46 8.88
CA GLU A 103 -12.68 31.65 10.33
C GLU A 103 -13.64 32.79 10.73
N ASP A 104 -13.91 33.75 9.84
CA ASP A 104 -14.63 34.99 10.16
C ASP A 104 -16.02 35.14 9.49
N GLU A 105 -16.26 34.50 8.33
CA GLU A 105 -17.44 34.78 7.48
C GLU A 105 -18.30 33.54 7.12
N ILE A 106 -17.98 32.36 7.66
CA ILE A 106 -18.70 31.12 7.36
C ILE A 106 -19.60 30.74 8.54
N PHE A 107 -20.91 30.82 8.31
CA PHE A 107 -21.92 30.58 9.35
C PHE A 107 -22.72 29.29 9.12
N SER A 108 -22.52 28.64 7.96
CA SER A 108 -23.23 27.44 7.55
C SER A 108 -22.46 26.60 6.52
N GLU A 109 -22.89 25.36 6.32
CA GLU A 109 -22.38 24.46 5.27
C GLU A 109 -22.62 25.03 3.86
N ASP A 110 -23.73 25.73 3.65
CA ASP A 110 -24.04 26.40 2.38
C ASP A 110 -23.05 27.54 2.05
N ASP A 111 -22.55 28.23 3.07
CA ASP A 111 -21.53 29.27 2.91
C ASP A 111 -20.19 28.66 2.50
N VAL A 112 -19.80 27.53 3.12
CA VAL A 112 -18.61 26.74 2.72
C VAL A 112 -18.69 26.35 1.26
N GLN A 113 -19.81 25.74 0.85
CA GLN A 113 -20.02 25.28 -0.53
C GLN A 113 -19.98 26.44 -1.52
N THR A 114 -20.50 27.61 -1.15
CA THR A 114 -20.44 28.80 -1.99
C THR A 114 -19.01 29.30 -2.16
N LYS A 115 -18.25 29.37 -1.07
CA LYS A 115 -16.84 29.79 -1.09
C LYS A 115 -15.94 28.83 -1.86
N ILE A 116 -16.18 27.53 -1.75
CA ILE A 116 -15.50 26.51 -2.57
C ILE A 116 -15.77 26.75 -4.06
N ARG A 117 -17.03 27.00 -4.45
CA ARG A 117 -17.35 27.31 -5.86
C ARG A 117 -16.65 28.57 -6.35
N GLU A 118 -16.67 29.65 -5.57
CA GLU A 118 -15.94 30.89 -5.89
C GLU A 118 -14.44 30.63 -6.07
N THR A 119 -13.86 29.78 -5.22
CA THR A 119 -12.42 29.43 -5.27
C THR A 119 -12.08 28.57 -6.48
N LEU A 120 -13.00 27.71 -6.92
CA LEU A 120 -12.85 26.91 -8.15
C LEU A 120 -13.00 27.75 -9.43
N GLU A 121 -13.49 28.99 -9.35
CA GLU A 121 -13.50 29.96 -10.46
C GLU A 121 -12.17 30.73 -10.58
N ASP A 122 -11.28 30.64 -9.59
CA ASP A 122 -9.99 31.33 -9.58
C ASP A 122 -8.92 30.56 -10.37
N GLU A 123 -8.46 31.13 -11.50
CA GLU A 123 -7.42 30.56 -12.36
C GLU A 123 -6.07 30.36 -11.64
N GLU A 124 -5.72 31.21 -10.66
CA GLU A 124 -4.49 31.08 -9.88
C GLU A 124 -4.57 29.85 -8.96
N VAL A 125 -5.71 29.62 -8.33
CA VAL A 125 -5.94 28.43 -7.48
C VAL A 125 -5.88 27.16 -8.31
N LEU A 126 -6.57 27.10 -9.45
CA LEU A 126 -6.52 25.94 -10.35
C LEU A 126 -5.09 25.67 -10.84
N SER A 127 -4.34 26.72 -11.20
CA SER A 127 -2.93 26.61 -11.59
C SER A 127 -2.05 26.10 -10.44
N ASN A 128 -2.31 26.51 -9.19
CA ASN A 128 -1.59 26.02 -8.02
C ASN A 128 -1.86 24.54 -7.77
N ILE A 129 -3.12 24.09 -7.90
CA ILE A 129 -3.49 22.68 -7.79
C ILE A 129 -2.78 21.87 -8.89
N GLU A 130 -2.87 22.29 -10.15
CA GLU A 130 -2.16 21.61 -11.25
C GLU A 130 -0.64 21.53 -11.02
N THR A 131 -0.05 22.62 -10.55
CA THR A 131 1.39 22.70 -10.27
C THR A 131 1.77 21.73 -9.16
N TYR A 132 0.95 21.63 -8.11
CA TYR A 132 1.15 20.66 -7.04
C TYR A 132 1.20 19.22 -7.56
N PHE A 133 0.24 18.83 -8.39
CA PHE A 133 0.25 17.48 -8.97
C PHE A 133 1.44 17.26 -9.91
N LYS A 134 1.75 18.22 -10.81
CA LYS A 134 2.90 18.11 -11.72
C LYS A 134 4.23 17.96 -10.98
N HIS A 135 4.36 18.59 -9.81
CA HIS A 135 5.56 18.52 -8.99
C HIS A 135 5.66 17.23 -8.16
N ASN A 136 4.53 16.77 -7.60
CA ASN A 136 4.52 15.65 -6.64
C ASN A 136 4.29 14.28 -7.29
N PHE A 137 3.72 14.22 -8.49
CA PHE A 137 3.49 12.97 -9.21
C PHE A 137 4.57 12.74 -10.26
N THR A 138 4.93 11.47 -10.48
CA THR A 138 5.79 11.08 -11.61
C THR A 138 5.06 11.42 -12.90
N GLN A 139 5.75 12.07 -13.85
CA GLN A 139 5.21 12.32 -15.19
C GLN A 139 5.07 11.01 -15.96
N GLU A 140 4.05 10.91 -16.82
CA GLU A 140 3.81 9.70 -17.60
C GLU A 140 5.00 9.36 -18.52
N ASP A 141 5.49 8.13 -18.41
CA ASP A 141 6.53 7.58 -19.30
C ASP A 141 6.47 6.03 -19.30
N GLU A 142 7.11 5.41 -20.29
CA GLU A 142 7.17 3.95 -20.42
C GLU A 142 8.36 3.37 -19.66
N PHE A 143 8.10 2.36 -18.84
CA PHE A 143 9.10 1.71 -18.02
C PHE A 143 9.03 0.19 -18.13
N VAL A 144 10.21 -0.43 -18.08
CA VAL A 144 10.32 -1.87 -17.88
C VAL A 144 10.41 -2.14 -16.38
N ILE A 145 9.43 -2.87 -15.87
CA ILE A 145 9.47 -3.46 -14.53
C ILE A 145 9.89 -4.91 -14.70
N HIS A 146 11.00 -5.28 -14.07
CA HIS A 146 11.48 -6.66 -14.13
C HIS A 146 10.61 -7.57 -13.24
N PRO A 147 10.63 -8.90 -13.45
CA PRO A 147 9.91 -9.84 -12.61
C PRO A 147 10.42 -9.78 -11.17
N LEU A 148 9.50 -9.81 -10.20
CA LEU A 148 9.80 -9.60 -8.79
C LEU A 148 9.24 -10.73 -7.93
N LEU A 149 9.89 -11.00 -6.81
CA LEU A 149 9.32 -11.69 -5.66
C LEU A 149 9.00 -10.63 -4.61
N VAL A 150 7.71 -10.42 -4.36
CA VAL A 150 7.22 -9.30 -3.54
C VAL A 150 6.63 -9.87 -2.27
N GLN A 151 7.00 -9.29 -1.12
CA GLN A 151 6.45 -9.71 0.16
C GLN A 151 4.91 -9.61 0.12
N LYS A 152 4.24 -10.70 0.49
CA LYS A 152 2.79 -10.84 0.37
C LYS A 152 2.04 -9.93 1.34
N GLU A 153 2.52 -9.89 2.58
CA GLU A 153 1.91 -9.13 3.66
C GLU A 153 2.72 -7.86 3.93
N TYR A 154 2.05 -6.80 4.38
CA TYR A 154 2.75 -5.61 4.83
C TYR A 154 3.62 -5.93 6.05
N SER A 155 4.77 -5.25 6.17
CA SER A 155 5.67 -5.39 7.31
C SER A 155 5.73 -4.08 8.08
N GLU A 156 5.49 -4.17 9.38
CA GLU A 156 5.62 -3.05 10.29
C GLU A 156 7.08 -2.89 10.74
N THR A 157 7.82 -1.97 10.12
CA THR A 157 9.29 -1.91 10.23
C THR A 157 9.85 -1.40 11.56
N CYS A 158 8.99 -0.90 12.45
CA CYS A 158 9.38 -0.33 13.76
C CYS A 158 8.88 -1.15 14.95
N TRP A 159 8.21 -2.28 14.70
CA TRP A 159 7.64 -3.12 15.73
C TRP A 159 8.39 -4.45 15.81
N THR A 160 9.05 -4.69 16.94
CA THR A 160 9.74 -5.95 17.21
C THR A 160 8.80 -6.86 18.03
N PRO A 161 8.57 -8.12 17.63
CA PRO A 161 7.78 -9.05 18.42
C PRO A 161 8.40 -9.26 19.81
N ILE A 162 7.57 -9.19 20.84
CA ILE A 162 7.90 -9.59 22.21
C ILE A 162 7.73 -11.11 22.28
N SER A 163 8.72 -11.80 22.85
CA SER A 163 8.63 -13.26 23.00
C SER A 163 7.53 -13.65 24.00
N ASP A 164 6.88 -14.80 23.79
CA ASP A 164 5.85 -15.32 24.71
C ASP A 164 6.34 -15.42 26.15
N GLU A 165 7.62 -15.79 26.33
CA GLU A 165 8.22 -15.91 27.66
C GLU A 165 8.32 -14.54 28.34
N GLU A 166 8.81 -13.52 27.62
CA GLU A 166 8.91 -12.16 28.14
C GLU A 166 7.52 -11.59 28.46
N LEU A 167 6.54 -11.85 27.59
CA LEU A 167 5.15 -11.42 27.79
C LEU A 167 4.55 -12.06 29.05
N ARG A 168 4.77 -13.35 29.27
CA ARG A 168 4.27 -14.10 30.45
C ARG A 168 4.94 -13.69 31.75
N GLN A 169 6.25 -13.40 31.71
CA GLN A 169 6.99 -13.00 32.91
C GLN A 169 6.66 -11.57 33.37
N ASN A 170 6.21 -10.70 32.47
CA ASN A 170 5.90 -9.32 32.78
C ASN A 170 4.51 -9.16 33.45
N LYS A 171 4.51 -9.05 34.77
CA LYS A 171 3.28 -8.90 35.58
C LYS A 171 2.45 -7.67 35.24
N GLU A 172 3.07 -6.57 34.84
CA GLU A 172 2.36 -5.34 34.48
C GLU A 172 1.58 -5.54 33.17
N TRP A 173 2.21 -6.15 32.17
CA TRP A 173 1.57 -6.45 30.90
C TRP A 173 0.42 -7.46 31.06
N GLN A 174 0.60 -8.49 31.89
CA GLN A 174 -0.47 -9.44 32.21
C GLN A 174 -1.68 -8.76 32.88
N GLN A 175 -1.46 -7.84 33.82
CA GLN A 175 -2.55 -7.05 34.43
C GLN A 175 -3.26 -6.16 33.42
N MET A 176 -2.52 -5.59 32.47
CA MET A 176 -3.11 -4.79 31.39
C MET A 176 -3.94 -5.66 30.44
N ILE A 177 -3.47 -6.86 30.11
CA ILE A 177 -4.22 -7.86 29.33
C ILE A 177 -5.53 -8.22 30.03
N GLU A 178 -5.49 -8.62 31.30
CA GLU A 178 -6.70 -8.95 32.07
C GLU A 178 -7.72 -7.79 32.09
N LYS A 179 -7.22 -6.56 32.21
CA LYS A 179 -8.05 -5.35 32.14
C LYS A 179 -8.66 -5.14 30.76
N ALA A 180 -7.92 -5.39 29.68
CA ALA A 180 -8.41 -5.31 28.31
C ALA A 180 -9.53 -6.33 28.07
N GLU A 181 -9.30 -7.58 28.47
CA GLU A 181 -10.26 -8.68 28.37
C GLU A 181 -11.57 -8.36 29.12
N SER A 182 -11.46 -7.82 30.34
CA SER A 182 -12.63 -7.39 31.13
C SER A 182 -13.48 -6.31 30.44
N LYS A 183 -12.90 -5.58 29.50
CA LYS A 183 -13.55 -4.52 28.71
C LYS A 183 -13.96 -4.98 27.31
N GLY A 184 -13.67 -6.24 26.95
CA GLY A 184 -13.90 -6.78 25.61
C GLY A 184 -12.98 -6.16 24.55
N LEU A 185 -11.80 -5.69 24.94
CA LEU A 185 -10.79 -5.15 24.01
C LEU A 185 -9.85 -6.26 23.55
N SER A 186 -9.58 -6.32 22.25
CA SER A 186 -8.63 -7.26 21.62
C SER A 186 -7.25 -6.64 21.38
N GLU A 187 -7.07 -5.35 21.70
CA GLU A 187 -5.80 -4.63 21.54
C GLU A 187 -5.68 -3.53 22.60
N ILE A 188 -4.46 -3.32 23.11
CA ILE A 188 -4.11 -2.21 23.98
C ILE A 188 -2.72 -1.63 23.67
N MET A 189 -2.61 -0.31 23.77
CA MET A 189 -1.36 0.43 23.65
C MET A 189 -0.89 0.90 25.03
N ILE A 190 0.34 0.56 25.40
CA ILE A 190 0.99 0.96 26.66
C ILE A 190 2.09 1.97 26.33
N HIS A 191 1.94 3.19 26.86
CA HIS A 191 2.89 4.30 26.69
C HIS A 191 3.28 4.59 25.22
N ASN A 192 2.42 4.24 24.25
CA ASN A 192 2.68 4.33 22.80
C ASN A 192 3.93 3.57 22.31
N ILE A 193 4.49 2.69 23.13
CA ILE A 193 5.70 1.93 22.79
C ILE A 193 5.48 0.43 22.85
N ILE A 194 4.42 -0.06 23.49
CA ILE A 194 4.10 -1.49 23.52
C ILE A 194 2.67 -1.64 23.04
N CYS A 195 2.47 -2.52 22.07
CA CYS A 195 1.17 -2.96 21.61
C CYS A 195 0.97 -4.41 22.03
N LEU A 196 -0.06 -4.67 22.83
CA LEU A 196 -0.49 -6.03 23.15
C LEU A 196 -1.79 -6.28 22.40
N TYR A 197 -1.88 -7.40 21.69
CA TYR A 197 -3.03 -7.70 20.84
C TYR A 197 -3.33 -9.19 20.84
N GLN A 198 -4.60 -9.52 20.62
CA GLN A 198 -5.09 -10.87 20.50
C GLN A 198 -5.25 -11.24 19.02
N THR A 199 -4.85 -12.46 18.63
CA THR A 199 -5.16 -12.98 17.29
C THR A 199 -6.37 -13.90 17.30
N ASP A 200 -6.81 -14.38 16.13
CA ASP A 200 -8.00 -15.24 15.97
C ASP A 200 -7.95 -16.54 16.80
N ASP A 201 -6.77 -16.94 17.26
CA ASP A 201 -6.52 -18.07 18.16
C ASP A 201 -6.82 -17.76 19.64
N ASN A 202 -7.30 -16.56 19.96
CA ASN A 202 -7.50 -16.03 21.31
C ASN A 202 -6.22 -15.94 22.17
N HIS A 203 -5.04 -16.03 21.58
CA HIS A 203 -3.77 -15.83 22.28
C HIS A 203 -3.32 -14.38 22.19
N TRP A 204 -2.78 -13.87 23.29
CA TRP A 204 -2.19 -12.54 23.35
C TRP A 204 -0.72 -12.56 22.94
N TYR A 205 -0.38 -11.62 22.08
CA TYR A 205 0.97 -11.34 21.61
C TYR A 205 1.35 -9.91 21.97
N GLY A 206 2.64 -9.62 21.96
CA GLY A 206 3.17 -8.29 22.20
C GLY A 206 4.11 -7.87 21.09
N LYS A 207 4.16 -6.57 20.81
CA LYS A 207 5.20 -5.95 19.99
C LYS A 207 5.68 -4.67 20.65
N LEU A 208 6.98 -4.43 20.59
CA LEU A 208 7.66 -3.26 21.13
C LEU A 208 8.05 -2.32 19.97
N TYR A 209 7.74 -1.05 20.14
CA TYR A 209 8.14 0.00 19.22
C TYR A 209 9.60 0.34 19.46
N GLU A 210 10.38 0.29 18.39
CA GLU A 210 11.74 0.79 18.36
C GLU A 210 11.85 1.91 17.34
N GLU A 211 12.30 3.09 17.80
CA GLU A 211 12.63 4.17 16.90
C GLU A 211 13.77 3.71 15.97
N THR A 212 13.58 3.93 14.67
CA THR A 212 14.55 3.55 13.64
C THR A 212 14.75 4.68 12.65
N THR A 213 15.86 4.62 11.93
CA THR A 213 16.13 5.54 10.82
C THR A 213 16.02 4.78 9.51
N PHE A 214 15.71 5.48 8.41
CA PHE A 214 15.69 4.87 7.08
C PHE A 214 17.01 4.13 6.76
N LYS A 215 18.16 4.68 7.19
CA LYS A 215 19.47 4.04 7.01
C LYS A 215 19.59 2.72 7.77
N LYS A 216 19.13 2.67 9.03
CA LYS A 216 19.15 1.46 9.86
C LYS A 216 18.21 0.40 9.28
N LEU A 217 17.00 0.79 8.88
CA LEU A 217 16.04 -0.08 8.19
C LEU A 217 16.63 -0.67 6.91
N LEU A 218 17.16 0.17 6.02
CA LEU A 218 17.74 -0.28 4.76
C LEU A 218 18.91 -1.24 4.97
N GLN A 219 19.76 -0.99 5.98
CA GLN A 219 20.87 -1.89 6.29
C GLN A 219 20.37 -3.23 6.85
N ASN A 220 19.34 -3.23 7.69
CA ASN A 220 18.72 -4.45 8.20
C ASN A 220 18.17 -5.30 7.06
N ILE A 221 17.37 -4.71 6.17
CA ILE A 221 16.79 -5.38 4.99
C ILE A 221 17.89 -6.01 4.13
N LYS A 222 18.97 -5.27 3.86
CA LYS A 222 20.12 -5.77 3.09
C LYS A 222 20.87 -6.91 3.78
N ASN A 223 21.01 -6.86 5.10
CA ASN A 223 21.69 -7.91 5.85
C ASN A 223 20.94 -9.25 5.77
N HIS A 224 19.62 -9.23 5.58
CA HIS A 224 18.78 -10.40 5.37
C HIS A 224 18.65 -10.80 3.89
N GLY A 225 19.40 -10.15 2.98
CA GLY A 225 19.39 -10.50 1.55
C GLY A 225 18.20 -9.93 0.77
N TYR A 226 17.43 -9.01 1.35
CA TYR A 226 16.28 -8.37 0.70
C TYR A 226 16.60 -6.95 0.21
N SER A 227 15.66 -6.36 -0.52
CA SER A 227 15.71 -4.98 -0.99
C SER A 227 14.36 -4.30 -0.85
N LEU A 228 14.38 -2.99 -0.63
CA LEU A 228 13.18 -2.16 -0.81
C LEU A 228 12.92 -1.98 -2.31
N PRO A 229 11.64 -1.89 -2.73
CA PRO A 229 11.30 -1.55 -4.11
C PRO A 229 11.83 -0.16 -4.44
N THR A 230 12.25 0.02 -5.68
CA THR A 230 12.44 1.36 -6.26
C THR A 230 11.11 2.09 -6.33
N ARG A 231 11.14 3.42 -6.53
CA ARG A 231 9.93 4.23 -6.72
C ARG A 231 9.01 3.67 -7.81
N ARG A 232 9.58 3.21 -8.93
CA ARG A 232 8.83 2.68 -10.09
C ARG A 232 8.22 1.31 -9.80
N GLU A 233 8.98 0.43 -9.15
CA GLU A 233 8.45 -0.88 -8.74
C GLU A 233 7.33 -0.68 -7.72
N TRP A 234 7.49 0.24 -6.75
CA TRP A 234 6.45 0.54 -5.78
C TRP A 234 5.18 1.10 -6.45
N GLU A 235 5.31 2.05 -7.36
CA GLU A 235 4.19 2.60 -8.14
C GLU A 235 3.48 1.50 -8.95
N TYR A 236 4.23 0.63 -9.63
CA TYR A 236 3.67 -0.52 -10.33
C TYR A 236 2.98 -1.52 -9.41
N LEU A 237 3.54 -1.82 -8.23
CA LEU A 237 2.92 -2.77 -7.29
C LEU A 237 1.64 -2.22 -6.66
N SER A 238 1.59 -0.92 -6.38
CA SER A 238 0.42 -0.25 -5.81
C SER A 238 -0.75 -0.17 -6.81
N GLY A 239 -0.46 0.03 -8.10
CA GLY A 239 -1.49 0.28 -9.13
C GLY A 239 -1.61 -0.77 -10.22
N LYS A 240 -0.69 -1.75 -10.31
CA LYS A 240 -0.52 -2.69 -11.44
C LYS A 240 -0.58 -2.00 -12.80
N GLY A 241 0.13 -0.87 -12.92
CA GLY A 241 0.18 -0.08 -14.15
C GLY A 241 -1.07 0.76 -14.43
N CYS A 242 -1.96 0.97 -13.45
CA CYS A 242 -3.00 1.99 -13.55
C CYS A 242 -2.38 3.39 -13.76
N ARG A 243 -3.00 4.16 -14.65
CA ARG A 243 -2.60 5.53 -15.02
C ARG A 243 -3.47 6.59 -14.35
N THR A 244 -4.06 6.22 -13.23
CA THR A 244 -4.96 7.04 -12.43
C THR A 244 -4.36 7.22 -11.05
N ILE A 245 -4.76 8.28 -10.34
CA ILE A 245 -4.20 8.62 -9.02
C ILE A 245 -4.36 7.46 -8.04
N PHE A 246 -5.50 6.79 -8.08
CA PHE A 246 -5.78 5.57 -7.33
C PHE A 246 -5.97 4.39 -8.28
N PRO A 247 -5.77 3.14 -7.83
CA PRO A 247 -6.04 1.96 -8.64
C PRO A 247 -7.47 1.86 -9.18
N TRP A 248 -8.44 2.53 -8.53
CA TRP A 248 -9.86 2.55 -8.91
C TRP A 248 -10.29 3.80 -9.71
N GLY A 249 -9.45 4.83 -9.85
CA GLY A 249 -9.79 6.06 -10.57
C GLY A 249 -9.01 7.28 -10.08
N ASN A 250 -9.37 8.47 -10.58
CA ASN A 250 -8.73 9.72 -10.16
C ASN A 250 -9.37 10.34 -8.91
N ASN A 251 -10.56 9.88 -8.55
CA ASN A 251 -11.30 10.39 -7.41
C ASN A 251 -11.09 9.46 -6.21
N ILE A 252 -10.88 10.05 -5.04
CA ILE A 252 -10.98 9.30 -3.80
C ILE A 252 -12.44 8.84 -3.66
N ASP A 253 -12.61 7.59 -3.27
CA ASP A 253 -13.93 7.04 -2.96
C ASP A 253 -14.13 7.14 -1.46
N PHE A 254 -14.82 8.20 -1.01
CA PHE A 254 -15.09 8.47 0.39
C PHE A 254 -15.94 7.40 1.07
N SER A 255 -16.60 6.52 0.30
CA SER A 255 -17.33 5.38 0.85
C SER A 255 -16.42 4.20 1.22
N MET A 256 -15.15 4.21 0.80
CA MET A 256 -14.21 3.14 1.14
C MET A 256 -13.82 3.21 2.61
N ASN A 257 -14.08 2.10 3.32
CA ASN A 257 -13.57 1.88 4.67
C ASN A 257 -12.09 1.44 4.59
N LEU A 258 -11.20 2.44 4.46
CA LEU A 258 -9.76 2.23 4.48
C LEU A 258 -9.33 2.06 5.94
N LYS A 259 -8.71 0.92 6.29
CA LYS A 259 -8.34 0.51 7.68
C LYS A 259 -7.56 1.56 8.51
N HIS A 260 -7.02 2.60 7.88
CA HIS A 260 -6.23 3.65 8.53
C HIS A 260 -6.69 5.07 8.16
N MET A 261 -7.83 5.23 7.48
CA MET A 261 -8.53 6.49 7.39
C MET A 261 -9.78 6.39 8.25
N GLU A 262 -9.64 6.81 9.52
CA GLU A 262 -10.81 7.14 10.32
C GLU A 262 -11.37 8.44 9.78
N TRP A 263 -12.45 8.36 9.03
CA TRP A 263 -13.29 9.53 8.78
C TRP A 263 -13.91 9.92 10.11
N MET A 264 -13.72 11.17 10.54
CA MET A 264 -14.51 11.68 11.65
C MET A 264 -15.95 11.75 11.15
N ASP A 265 -16.81 10.84 11.65
CA ASP A 265 -18.25 10.95 11.45
C ASP A 265 -18.67 12.37 11.88
N GLY A 266 -19.24 13.12 10.94
CA GLY A 266 -19.84 14.44 11.19
C GLY A 266 -21.10 14.37 12.04
#